data_AF-A0A7S3DDR1-F1
#
_entry.id   AF-A0A7S3DDR1-F1
#
_cell.length_a   1.000
_cell.length_b   1.000
_cell.length_c   1.000
_cell.angle_alpha   90.00
_cell.angle_beta   90.00
_cell.angle_gamma   90.00
#
_symmetry.space_group_name_H-M   'P 1'
#
loop_
_entity.id
_entity.type
_entity.pdbx_description
1 polymer ?
#
loop_
_entity_poly.entity_id
_entity_poly.type
_entity_poly.pdbx_seq_one_letter_code
_entity_poly.pdbx_strand_id
1 'polypeptide(L)'
;SDVDGVKRGGGWGGERKEKGKERGKTTGRGEKKELDGFRRQRTDTKVVGMASDSEEEGRRDEGRMRDEGGIEHKMEEMFKVMNKQYLELAGELKAIKRSDTASPSISVDPTPSSSRMPSPSTGGVGGAGGRGRRRSVFKHASSGGLEGMEMERRVSDRDNITEEGYAMLKKEKEGLVEELVELRERCRQLSEELAGVKEDKEFLSESTSEAKTGMEKAEAEVEKERRRREEVEAKLRKEVESLTARLDEAKREGEEMKARLAELKKDRKSETSELTTALDSLDRAQQECRRMREEVARVESSEKGMEAKLRQAEERIAKMKRVLVVCPDGSSVSVEEAEEVMRTMKEQVDSSRKVQHELEAKLKLLERRVKAAEEERGGEM
;
A
#
# COMPACT_ATOMS: atom_id res chain seq x y z
N SER A 1 -61.42 -5.03 -25.38
CA SER A 1 -60.36 -4.03 -25.18
C SER A 1 -59.63 -4.40 -23.89
N ASP A 2 -58.88 -5.50 -23.92
CA ASP A 2 -57.47 -5.56 -24.36
C ASP A 2 -56.59 -4.82 -23.31
N VAL A 3 -55.61 -5.39 -22.60
CA VAL A 3 -54.61 -6.40 -22.96
C VAL A 3 -54.03 -7.08 -21.70
N ASP A 4 -53.92 -8.41 -21.75
CA ASP A 4 -53.06 -9.28 -20.94
C ASP A 4 -51.56 -9.09 -21.25
N GLY A 5 -50.66 -9.25 -20.27
CA GLY A 5 -49.22 -9.08 -20.54
C GLY A 5 -48.25 -9.69 -19.52
N VAL A 6 -48.31 -11.00 -19.36
CA VAL A 6 -47.32 -11.86 -18.67
C VAL A 6 -45.90 -11.70 -19.26
N LYS A 7 -44.85 -11.71 -18.42
CA LYS A 7 -43.58 -12.42 -18.75
C LYS A 7 -42.72 -12.74 -17.51
N ARG A 8 -42.75 -14.04 -17.16
CA ARG A 8 -41.69 -14.77 -16.45
C ARG A 8 -40.69 -15.33 -17.47
N GLY A 9 -39.48 -15.61 -17.01
CA GLY A 9 -38.51 -16.50 -17.66
C GLY A 9 -37.27 -15.75 -18.17
N GLY A 10 -36.04 -16.24 -18.03
CA GLY A 10 -35.56 -17.51 -17.50
C GLY A 10 -34.04 -17.48 -17.47
N GLY A 11 -33.44 -18.15 -16.49
CA GLY A 11 -31.99 -18.34 -16.39
C GLY A 11 -31.52 -19.42 -17.36
N TRP A 12 -30.49 -19.10 -18.12
CA TRP A 12 -29.62 -20.00 -18.88
C TRP A 12 -28.21 -19.47 -18.61
N GLY A 13 -27.25 -20.23 -18.06
CA GLY A 13 -26.80 -21.53 -18.56
C GLY A 13 -25.60 -21.28 -19.46
N GLY A 14 -24.39 -21.36 -18.91
CA GLY A 14 -23.15 -21.02 -19.62
C GLY A 14 -21.90 -21.58 -18.98
N GLU A 15 -21.87 -22.88 -18.68
CA GLU A 15 -20.62 -23.62 -18.48
C GLU A 15 -19.87 -23.72 -19.83
N ARG A 16 -18.70 -23.10 -19.90
CA ARG A 16 -17.77 -23.27 -21.03
C ARG A 16 -16.58 -24.09 -20.54
N LYS A 17 -16.59 -25.39 -20.86
CA LYS A 17 -15.38 -26.23 -20.87
C LYS A 17 -14.61 -26.03 -22.16
N GLU A 18 -13.34 -26.39 -22.06
CA GLU A 18 -12.47 -27.05 -23.05
C GLU A 18 -11.31 -26.29 -23.69
N LYS A 19 -10.17 -27.00 -23.62
CA LYS A 19 -9.00 -27.04 -24.51
C LYS A 19 -8.00 -25.88 -24.33
N GLY A 20 -6.72 -26.10 -24.00
CA GLY A 20 -5.84 -27.23 -24.30
C GLY A 20 -4.87 -26.84 -25.42
N LYS A 21 -3.58 -27.19 -25.28
CA LYS A 21 -2.43 -26.99 -26.20
C LYS A 21 -1.73 -25.63 -26.08
N GLU A 22 -0.41 -25.50 -26.22
CA GLU A 22 0.67 -26.42 -26.57
C GLU A 22 2.00 -25.81 -26.11
N ARG A 23 2.95 -26.67 -25.76
CA ARG A 23 4.34 -26.30 -25.47
C ARG A 23 5.03 -25.90 -26.77
N GLY A 24 5.54 -24.66 -26.85
CA GLY A 24 6.48 -24.22 -27.88
C GLY A 24 7.86 -23.96 -27.28
N LYS A 25 8.70 -25.00 -27.23
CA LYS A 25 10.17 -24.86 -27.10
C LYS A 25 10.75 -24.89 -28.50
N THR A 26 11.41 -23.80 -28.92
CA THR A 26 12.33 -23.77 -30.07
C THR A 26 13.48 -22.85 -29.67
N THR A 27 14.57 -23.41 -29.14
CA THR A 27 15.84 -23.65 -29.87
C THR A 27 16.34 -22.42 -30.61
N GLY A 28 17.40 -21.82 -30.06
CA GLY A 28 18.21 -20.84 -30.75
C GLY A 28 18.90 -21.43 -31.98
N ARG A 29 19.12 -20.57 -32.96
CA ARG A 29 20.12 -20.77 -34.00
C ARG A 29 20.61 -19.39 -34.40
N GLY A 30 21.88 -19.12 -34.09
CA GLY A 30 22.54 -17.90 -34.49
C GLY A 30 22.68 -17.83 -36.00
N GLU A 31 22.41 -16.65 -36.55
CA GLU A 31 22.95 -16.25 -37.83
C GLU A 31 23.85 -15.04 -37.59
N LYS A 32 25.15 -15.31 -37.48
CA LYS A 32 26.19 -14.37 -37.92
C LYS A 32 26.00 -14.22 -39.43
N LYS A 33 25.63 -13.03 -39.88
CA LYS A 33 25.88 -12.61 -41.27
C LYS A 33 26.80 -11.42 -41.25
N GLU A 34 27.98 -11.69 -41.76
CA GLU A 34 28.94 -10.74 -42.32
C GLU A 34 28.20 -9.70 -43.17
N LEU A 35 28.46 -8.43 -42.89
CA LEU A 35 28.33 -7.38 -43.90
C LEU A 35 29.59 -6.54 -43.82
N ASP A 36 30.55 -7.05 -44.57
CA ASP A 36 31.73 -6.35 -45.02
C ASP A 36 31.33 -5.28 -46.05
N GLY A 37 32.05 -4.15 -46.02
CA GLY A 37 32.18 -3.27 -47.19
C GLY A 37 31.13 -2.17 -47.36
N PHE A 38 31.33 -1.04 -46.67
CA PHE A 38 31.05 0.28 -47.29
C PHE A 38 32.01 1.35 -46.77
N ARG A 39 33.27 1.24 -47.21
CA ARG A 39 34.32 2.26 -47.01
C ARG A 39 34.09 3.39 -48.02
N ARG A 40 33.23 4.36 -47.69
CA ARG A 40 33.12 5.60 -48.47
C ARG A 40 34.28 6.53 -48.16
N GLN A 41 34.97 6.90 -49.22
CA GLN A 41 36.00 7.91 -49.32
C GLN A 41 35.50 9.22 -48.70
N ARG A 42 36.25 9.75 -47.72
CA ARG A 42 36.19 11.15 -47.33
C ARG A 42 37.07 11.91 -48.31
N THR A 43 36.47 12.73 -49.16
CA THR A 43 37.20 13.81 -49.82
C THR A 43 37.24 14.99 -48.87
N ASP A 44 38.44 15.34 -48.45
CA ASP A 44 38.76 16.51 -47.66
C ASP A 44 38.31 17.78 -48.38
N THR A 45 37.32 18.47 -47.81
CA THR A 45 37.09 19.89 -48.06
C THR A 45 37.31 20.61 -46.73
N LYS A 46 38.48 21.23 -46.61
CA LYS A 46 38.77 22.22 -45.57
C LYS A 46 37.88 23.43 -45.82
N VAL A 47 36.81 23.56 -45.05
CA VAL A 47 36.15 24.85 -44.82
C VAL A 47 36.59 25.33 -43.45
N VAL A 48 37.53 26.27 -43.49
CA VAL A 48 37.87 27.14 -42.37
C VAL A 48 36.74 28.15 -42.25
N GLY A 49 36.15 28.29 -41.06
CA GLY A 49 35.36 29.48 -40.74
C GLY A 49 34.20 29.24 -39.80
N MET A 50 34.34 29.84 -38.62
CA MET A 50 33.27 30.28 -37.71
C MET A 50 32.75 29.22 -36.74
N ALA A 51 33.51 29.11 -35.65
CA ALA A 51 32.95 28.83 -34.33
C ALA A 51 31.84 29.85 -34.03
N SER A 52 30.67 29.35 -33.70
CA SER A 52 29.63 30.11 -33.00
C SER A 52 29.01 29.18 -31.97
N ASP A 53 29.06 29.66 -30.74
CA ASP A 53 28.71 29.01 -29.47
C ASP A 53 27.26 28.48 -29.43
N SER A 54 27.02 27.24 -29.85
CA SER A 54 25.68 26.63 -29.71
C SER A 54 25.65 25.13 -29.38
N GLU A 55 26.78 24.50 -29.03
CA GLU A 55 26.84 23.05 -28.75
C GLU A 55 26.90 22.67 -27.25
N GLU A 56 26.68 23.61 -26.32
CA GLU A 56 26.81 23.33 -24.87
C GLU A 56 25.48 23.01 -24.15
N GLU A 57 24.34 23.07 -24.83
CA GLU A 57 23.01 22.82 -24.22
C GLU A 57 22.39 21.47 -24.62
N GLY A 58 23.03 20.71 -25.51
CA GLY A 58 22.57 19.37 -25.92
C GLY A 58 23.05 18.21 -25.05
N ARG A 59 23.96 18.43 -24.09
CA ARG A 59 24.52 17.37 -23.23
C ARG A 59 23.91 17.27 -21.83
N ARG A 60 22.92 18.12 -21.50
CA ARG A 60 22.24 18.04 -20.19
C ARG A 60 21.01 17.13 -20.19
N ASP A 61 20.41 16.85 -21.35
CA ASP A 61 19.19 16.02 -21.42
C ASP A 61 19.45 14.52 -21.63
N GLU A 62 20.62 14.11 -22.15
CA GLU A 62 21.01 12.70 -22.16
C GLU A 62 21.38 12.16 -20.75
N GLY A 63 21.60 13.05 -19.79
CA GLY A 63 21.83 12.69 -18.39
C GLY A 63 20.56 12.29 -17.63
N ARG A 64 19.37 12.77 -18.05
CA ARG A 64 18.09 12.49 -17.37
C ARG A 64 17.44 11.18 -17.78
N MET A 65 17.69 10.68 -18.99
CA MET A 65 17.13 9.39 -19.43
C MET A 65 17.85 8.17 -18.85
N ARG A 66 18.98 8.33 -18.14
CA ARG A 66 19.64 7.24 -17.40
C ARG A 66 19.03 6.96 -16.02
N ASP A 67 18.20 7.85 -15.51
CA ASP A 67 17.62 7.71 -14.16
C ASP A 67 16.32 6.87 -14.15
N GLU A 68 15.62 6.73 -15.29
CA GLU A 68 14.42 5.89 -15.37
C GLU A 68 14.75 4.39 -15.22
N GLY A 69 15.86 3.93 -15.81
CA GLY A 69 16.36 2.56 -15.60
C GLY A 69 16.82 2.30 -14.16
N GLY A 70 17.20 3.34 -13.41
CA GLY A 70 17.55 3.24 -12.00
C GLY A 70 16.33 2.99 -11.11
N ILE A 71 15.15 3.48 -11.50
CA ILE A 71 13.90 3.26 -10.77
C ILE A 71 13.41 1.83 -10.99
N GLU A 72 13.43 1.32 -12.23
CA GLU A 72 13.06 -0.07 -12.53
C GLU A 72 13.98 -1.06 -11.80
N HIS A 73 15.29 -0.81 -11.81
CA HIS A 73 16.25 -1.66 -11.09
C HIS A 73 16.03 -1.66 -9.57
N LYS A 74 15.71 -0.49 -8.98
CA LYS A 74 15.37 -0.39 -7.55
C LYS A 74 14.06 -1.10 -7.21
N MET A 75 13.05 -1.03 -8.07
CA MET A 75 11.80 -1.78 -7.88
C MET A 75 12.05 -3.29 -7.95
N GLU A 76 12.87 -3.74 -8.88
CA GLU A 76 13.20 -5.15 -9.02
C GLU A 76 14.03 -5.69 -7.82
N GLU A 77 14.98 -4.91 -7.31
CA GLU A 77 15.69 -5.22 -6.06
C GLU A 77 14.74 -5.28 -4.85
N MET A 78 13.80 -4.33 -4.72
CA MET A 78 12.78 -4.40 -3.66
C MET A 78 11.90 -5.65 -3.78
N PHE A 79 11.49 -6.03 -5.00
CA PHE A 79 10.70 -7.23 -5.22
C PHE A 79 11.44 -8.51 -4.81
N LYS A 80 12.75 -8.59 -5.05
CA LYS A 80 13.58 -9.72 -4.59
C LYS A 80 13.66 -9.80 -3.08
N VAL A 81 13.88 -8.66 -2.39
CA VAL A 81 13.94 -8.61 -0.93
C VAL A 81 12.61 -9.02 -0.31
N MET A 82 11.50 -8.49 -0.84
CA MET A 82 10.16 -8.79 -0.34
C MET A 82 9.77 -10.26 -0.56
N ASN A 83 10.08 -10.83 -1.73
CA ASN A 83 9.85 -12.26 -1.99
C ASN A 83 10.70 -13.17 -1.09
N LYS A 84 11.94 -12.77 -0.78
CA LYS A 84 12.79 -13.51 0.16
C LYS A 84 12.19 -13.53 1.56
N GLN A 85 11.74 -12.38 2.08
CA GLN A 85 11.07 -12.30 3.39
C GLN A 85 9.77 -13.11 3.42
N TYR A 86 8.99 -13.10 2.33
CA TYR A 86 7.76 -13.90 2.25
C TYR A 86 8.05 -15.40 2.30
N LEU A 87 9.12 -15.86 1.65
CA LEU A 87 9.55 -17.27 1.68
C LEU A 87 10.09 -17.68 3.06
N GLU A 88 10.81 -16.80 3.76
CA GLU A 88 11.28 -17.04 5.13
C GLU A 88 10.10 -17.18 6.10
N LEU A 89 9.14 -16.24 6.06
CA LEU A 89 7.93 -16.30 6.89
C LEU A 89 7.07 -17.54 6.59
N ALA A 90 6.95 -17.92 5.32
CA ALA A 90 6.27 -19.15 4.93
C ALA A 90 6.98 -20.41 5.45
N GLY A 91 8.31 -20.38 5.55
CA GLY A 91 9.13 -21.43 6.16
C GLY A 91 8.88 -21.55 7.67
N GLU A 92 8.87 -20.43 8.39
CA GLU A 92 8.62 -20.38 9.83
C GLU A 92 7.20 -20.86 10.18
N LEU A 93 6.18 -20.42 9.45
CA LEU A 93 4.81 -20.91 9.60
C LEU A 93 4.69 -22.42 9.39
N LYS A 94 5.50 -22.98 8.49
CA LYS A 94 5.54 -24.43 8.22
C LYS A 94 6.29 -25.18 9.32
N ALA A 95 7.28 -24.56 9.97
CA ALA A 95 7.96 -25.12 11.14
C ALA A 95 7.03 -25.16 12.37
N ILE A 96 6.29 -24.08 12.63
CA ILE A 96 5.32 -24.01 13.73
C ILE A 96 4.21 -25.06 13.55
N LYS A 97 3.67 -25.22 12.33
CA LYS A 97 2.69 -26.28 12.05
C LYS A 97 3.21 -27.70 12.27
N ARG A 98 4.53 -27.92 12.14
CA ARG A 98 5.14 -29.25 12.40
C ARG A 98 5.38 -29.48 13.89
N SER A 99 5.68 -28.44 14.67
CA SER A 99 5.83 -28.56 16.12
C SER A 99 4.48 -28.81 16.82
N ASP A 100 3.38 -28.26 16.32
CA ASP A 100 2.05 -28.47 16.93
C ASP A 100 1.51 -29.90 16.69
N THR A 101 1.96 -30.57 15.64
CA THR A 101 1.63 -32.00 15.40
C THR A 101 2.50 -32.98 16.18
N ALA A 102 3.56 -32.52 16.82
CA ALA A 102 4.41 -33.31 17.70
C ALA A 102 3.94 -33.17 19.15
N SER A 103 2.66 -33.48 19.41
CA SER A 103 2.21 -33.69 20.79
C SER A 103 2.88 -34.96 21.33
N PRO A 104 3.63 -34.90 22.45
CA PRO A 104 4.11 -36.10 23.10
C PRO A 104 2.89 -36.89 23.60
N SER A 105 2.73 -38.11 23.10
CA SER A 105 1.71 -39.05 23.57
C SER A 105 2.01 -39.45 25.01
N ILE A 106 1.56 -38.64 25.96
CA ILE A 106 1.50 -39.02 27.37
C ILE A 106 0.27 -39.91 27.50
N SER A 107 0.50 -41.22 27.55
CA SER A 107 -0.48 -42.23 27.92
C SER A 107 -0.91 -41.99 29.37
N VAL A 108 -2.04 -41.32 29.55
CA VAL A 108 -2.69 -41.18 30.85
C VAL A 108 -3.66 -42.34 31.02
N ASP A 109 -3.37 -43.22 31.98
CA ASP A 109 -4.25 -44.30 32.40
C ASP A 109 -5.63 -43.77 32.86
N PRO A 110 -6.73 -44.44 32.50
CA PRO A 110 -8.05 -44.06 32.98
C PRO A 110 -8.26 -44.59 34.40
N THR A 111 -8.28 -43.70 35.39
CA THR A 111 -8.82 -43.99 36.72
C THR A 111 -10.29 -43.61 36.80
N PRO A 112 -11.08 -44.31 37.63
CA PRO A 112 -12.53 -44.30 37.52
C PRO A 112 -13.14 -43.06 38.19
N SER A 113 -14.14 -42.56 37.48
CA SER A 113 -15.24 -41.71 37.96
C SER A 113 -15.60 -41.94 39.43
N SER A 114 -15.37 -40.92 40.26
CA SER A 114 -16.06 -40.77 41.55
C SER A 114 -16.85 -39.46 41.54
N SER A 115 -18.10 -39.62 41.94
CA SER A 115 -19.20 -38.69 41.89
C SER A 115 -19.02 -37.41 42.71
N ARG A 116 -19.32 -36.28 42.05
CA ARG A 116 -20.35 -35.32 42.45
C ARG A 116 -20.32 -34.83 43.90
N MET A 117 -19.64 -33.71 44.14
CA MET A 117 -19.87 -32.82 45.29
C MET A 117 -20.59 -31.55 44.83
N PRO A 118 -21.64 -31.07 45.53
CA PRO A 118 -22.34 -29.84 45.19
C PRO A 118 -21.66 -28.59 45.79
N SER A 119 -21.93 -27.47 45.14
CA SER A 119 -21.46 -26.09 45.37
C SER A 119 -21.79 -25.51 46.75
N PRO A 120 -21.02 -24.52 47.24
CA PRO A 120 -21.31 -23.82 48.49
C PRO A 120 -22.39 -22.75 48.29
N SER A 121 -23.48 -22.86 49.04
CA SER A 121 -24.47 -21.79 49.19
C SER A 121 -23.98 -20.75 50.20
N THR A 122 -23.99 -19.51 49.75
CA THR A 122 -23.96 -18.28 50.53
C THR A 122 -25.15 -18.18 51.49
N GLY A 123 -24.94 -17.51 52.62
CA GLY A 123 -25.95 -17.20 53.63
C GLY A 123 -25.54 -17.78 54.99
N GLY A 124 -25.51 -17.06 56.08
CA GLY A 124 -26.03 -15.74 56.39
C GLY A 124 -25.86 -15.56 57.90
N VAL A 125 -25.68 -14.31 58.28
CA VAL A 125 -25.50 -13.82 59.64
C VAL A 125 -26.66 -14.22 60.56
N GLY A 126 -26.34 -14.56 61.80
CA GLY A 126 -27.28 -14.75 62.91
C GLY A 126 -26.68 -15.74 63.89
N GLY A 127 -26.20 -15.37 65.07
CA GLY A 127 -26.84 -14.52 66.05
C GLY A 127 -27.08 -15.37 67.29
N ALA A 128 -26.52 -14.93 68.41
CA ALA A 128 -26.94 -15.22 69.77
C ALA A 128 -27.18 -16.68 70.23
N GLY A 129 -26.48 -17.08 71.29
CA GLY A 129 -27.10 -17.96 72.29
C GLY A 129 -26.16 -18.91 73.02
N GLY A 130 -26.21 -18.84 74.35
CA GLY A 130 -25.92 -19.97 75.23
C GLY A 130 -24.44 -20.21 75.52
N ARG A 131 -23.84 -19.55 76.51
CA ARG A 131 -23.82 -20.05 77.90
C ARG A 131 -23.83 -21.57 78.00
N GLY A 132 -22.63 -22.15 78.08
CA GLY A 132 -22.40 -23.56 78.43
C GLY A 132 -21.17 -23.71 79.33
N ARG A 133 -21.08 -22.95 80.42
CA ARG A 133 -20.13 -23.20 81.50
C ARG A 133 -20.42 -24.57 82.12
N ARG A 134 -19.78 -25.64 81.67
CA ARG A 134 -19.65 -26.87 82.45
C ARG A 134 -18.37 -26.79 83.27
N ARG A 135 -18.47 -26.16 84.45
CA ARG A 135 -17.55 -26.46 85.55
C ARG A 135 -17.90 -27.88 86.01
N SER A 136 -17.09 -28.87 85.65
CA SER A 136 -17.12 -30.16 86.36
C SER A 136 -16.47 -29.93 87.72
N VAL A 137 -17.31 -29.62 88.70
CA VAL A 137 -16.95 -29.71 90.12
C VAL A 137 -16.83 -31.21 90.40
N PHE A 138 -15.62 -31.77 90.28
CA PHE A 138 -15.34 -33.09 90.80
C PHE A 138 -15.41 -33.00 92.33
N LYS A 139 -16.54 -33.42 92.89
CA LYS A 139 -16.70 -33.65 94.32
C LYS A 139 -15.72 -34.74 94.72
N HIS A 140 -14.75 -34.40 95.56
CA HIS A 140 -14.05 -35.40 96.38
C HIS A 140 -15.09 -36.07 97.28
N ALA A 141 -15.48 -37.29 96.93
CA ALA A 141 -16.10 -38.20 97.89
C ALA A 141 -14.98 -38.67 98.81
N SER A 142 -14.97 -38.11 100.02
CA SER A 142 -14.12 -38.57 101.12
C SER A 142 -14.69 -39.89 101.64
N SER A 143 -14.28 -41.02 101.04
CA SER A 143 -14.48 -42.36 101.62
C SER A 143 -13.38 -42.64 102.64
N GLY A 144 -13.35 -41.86 103.71
CA GLY A 144 -12.60 -42.18 104.91
C GLY A 144 -13.45 -43.08 105.78
N GLY A 145 -13.05 -44.34 105.93
CA GLY A 145 -13.69 -45.28 106.83
C GLY A 145 -13.99 -46.62 106.17
N LEU A 146 -12.95 -47.41 105.94
CA LEU A 146 -12.96 -48.89 105.86
C LEU A 146 -11.54 -49.47 105.61
N GLU A 147 -10.49 -48.65 105.42
CA GLU A 147 -9.10 -49.14 105.27
C GLU A 147 -8.44 -49.60 106.59
N GLY A 148 -9.02 -49.26 107.75
CA GLY A 148 -8.43 -49.62 109.05
C GLY A 148 -8.49 -51.11 109.42
N MET A 149 -9.47 -51.86 108.88
CA MET A 149 -9.68 -53.29 109.23
C MET A 149 -9.13 -54.28 108.19
N GLU A 150 -8.78 -53.83 106.98
CA GLU A 150 -8.03 -54.66 106.02
C GLU A 150 -6.51 -54.62 106.26
N MET A 151 -5.99 -53.57 106.90
CA MET A 151 -4.57 -53.53 107.28
C MET A 151 -4.23 -54.57 108.37
N GLU A 152 -5.10 -54.77 109.37
CA GLU A 152 -4.85 -55.73 110.45
C GLU A 152 -4.84 -57.18 109.98
N ARG A 153 -5.67 -57.56 109.00
CA ARG A 153 -5.65 -58.93 108.45
C ARG A 153 -4.41 -59.21 107.59
N ARG A 154 -3.85 -58.19 106.92
CA ARG A 154 -2.59 -58.30 106.16
C ARG A 154 -1.33 -58.35 107.04
N VAL A 155 -1.41 -57.89 108.29
CA VAL A 155 -0.28 -57.98 109.24
C VAL A 155 -0.08 -59.41 109.74
N SER A 156 -1.13 -60.23 109.83
CA SER A 156 -1.02 -61.62 110.28
C SER A 156 -0.50 -62.60 109.21
N ASP A 157 -0.67 -62.29 107.92
CA ASP A 157 -0.08 -63.05 106.81
C ASP A 157 1.38 -62.64 106.52
N ARG A 158 1.85 -61.55 107.14
CA ARG A 158 3.19 -60.98 106.94
C ARG A 158 4.31 -61.82 107.56
N ASP A 159 3.98 -62.60 108.59
CA ASP A 159 4.91 -63.44 109.33
C ASP A 159 5.01 -64.89 108.80
N ASN A 160 4.21 -65.26 107.79
CA ASN A 160 4.21 -66.59 107.15
C ASN A 160 4.77 -66.58 105.71
N ILE A 161 5.53 -65.55 105.33
CA ILE A 161 6.24 -65.52 104.05
C ILE A 161 7.53 -66.34 104.18
N THR A 162 7.61 -67.45 103.45
CA THR A 162 8.84 -68.26 103.35
C THR A 162 9.97 -67.45 102.67
N GLU A 163 11.24 -67.80 102.91
CA GLU A 163 12.36 -67.14 102.21
C GLU A 163 12.20 -67.16 100.67
N GLU A 164 11.57 -68.21 100.14
CA GLU A 164 11.20 -68.34 98.72
C GLU A 164 10.20 -67.26 98.27
N GLY A 165 9.21 -66.92 99.11
CA GLY A 165 8.26 -65.84 98.85
C GLY A 165 8.95 -64.47 98.81
N TYR A 166 9.92 -64.21 99.70
CA TYR A 166 10.74 -62.99 99.64
C TYR A 166 11.61 -62.93 98.39
N ALA A 167 12.19 -64.05 97.95
CA ALA A 167 13.00 -64.11 96.74
C ALA A 167 12.17 -63.84 95.47
N MET A 168 10.93 -64.36 95.39
CA MET A 168 10.01 -64.07 94.28
C MET A 168 9.58 -62.60 94.27
N LEU A 169 9.18 -62.05 95.42
CA LEU A 169 8.81 -60.63 95.54
C LEU A 169 9.98 -59.70 95.21
N LYS A 170 11.22 -60.08 95.55
CA LYS A 170 12.42 -59.32 95.17
C LYS A 170 12.63 -59.31 93.66
N LYS A 171 12.51 -60.47 92.99
CA LYS A 171 12.60 -60.56 91.52
C LYS A 171 11.50 -59.78 90.81
N GLU A 172 10.26 -59.87 91.31
CA GLU A 172 9.13 -59.11 90.78
C GLU A 172 9.35 -57.60 90.95
N LYS A 173 9.83 -57.16 92.12
CA LYS A 173 10.21 -55.76 92.35
C LYS A 173 11.32 -55.30 91.41
N GLU A 174 12.35 -56.12 91.20
CA GLU A 174 13.44 -55.82 90.27
C GLU A 174 12.90 -55.68 88.83
N GLY A 175 12.05 -56.60 88.38
CA GLY A 175 11.39 -56.51 87.07
C GLY A 175 10.50 -55.27 86.90
N LEU A 176 9.71 -54.93 87.93
CA LEU A 176 8.90 -53.71 87.92
C LEU A 176 9.77 -52.43 87.88
N VAL A 177 10.95 -52.44 88.51
CA VAL A 177 11.89 -51.31 88.45
C VAL A 177 12.47 -51.17 87.04
N GLU A 178 12.83 -52.27 86.37
CA GLU A 178 13.28 -52.26 84.97
C GLU A 178 12.19 -51.70 84.04
N GLU A 179 10.95 -52.19 84.15
CA GLU A 179 9.81 -51.69 83.38
C GLU A 179 9.56 -50.19 83.63
N LEU A 180 9.69 -49.72 84.87
CA LEU A 180 9.55 -48.30 85.20
C LEU A 180 10.66 -47.44 84.58
N VAL A 181 11.89 -47.96 84.50
CA VAL A 181 13.01 -47.27 83.84
C VAL A 181 12.76 -47.18 82.33
N GLU A 182 12.35 -48.27 81.69
CA GLU A 182 12.02 -48.29 80.26
C GLU A 182 10.85 -47.35 79.93
N LEU A 183 9.79 -47.36 80.74
CA LEU A 183 8.66 -46.44 80.60
C LEU A 183 9.11 -44.99 80.74
N ARG A 184 9.98 -44.68 81.70
CA ARG A 184 10.51 -43.33 81.88
C ARG A 184 11.34 -42.88 80.68
N GLU A 185 12.17 -43.75 80.14
CA GLU A 185 12.97 -43.45 78.96
C GLU A 185 12.11 -43.27 77.71
N ARG A 186 11.07 -44.09 77.54
CA ARG A 186 10.08 -43.91 76.47
C ARG A 186 9.29 -42.61 76.63
N CYS A 187 8.91 -42.24 77.86
CA CYS A 187 8.30 -40.94 78.12
C CYS A 187 9.24 -39.77 77.79
N ARG A 188 10.55 -39.92 78.02
CA ARG A 188 11.57 -38.93 77.62
C ARG A 188 11.64 -38.80 76.11
N GLN A 189 11.76 -39.91 75.38
CA GLN A 189 11.78 -39.95 73.91
C GLN A 189 10.53 -39.32 73.30
N LEU A 190 9.33 -39.70 73.78
CA LEU A 190 8.08 -39.11 73.31
C LEU A 190 7.97 -37.61 73.60
N SER A 191 8.58 -37.13 74.69
CA SER A 191 8.62 -35.70 75.00
C SER A 191 9.53 -34.93 74.04
N GLU A 192 10.65 -35.52 73.63
CA GLU A 192 11.57 -34.96 72.63
C GLU A 192 10.94 -34.97 71.23
N GLU A 193 10.31 -36.07 70.81
CA GLU A 193 9.56 -36.14 69.55
C GLU A 193 8.42 -35.11 69.52
N LEU A 194 7.68 -34.95 70.62
CA LEU A 194 6.61 -33.95 70.72
C LEU A 194 7.14 -32.52 70.63
N ALA A 195 8.36 -32.26 71.13
CA ALA A 195 9.03 -30.96 70.95
C ALA A 195 9.37 -30.72 69.48
N GLY A 196 9.98 -31.69 68.81
CA GLY A 196 10.29 -31.60 67.37
C GLY A 196 9.04 -31.38 66.50
N VAL A 197 7.96 -32.11 66.77
CA VAL A 197 6.68 -31.93 66.05
C VAL A 197 6.08 -30.54 66.26
N LYS A 198 6.30 -29.91 67.42
CA LYS A 198 5.85 -28.53 67.66
C LYS A 198 6.68 -27.53 66.86
N GLU A 199 7.99 -27.70 66.82
CA GLU A 199 8.89 -26.86 66.01
C GLU A 199 8.55 -26.97 64.52
N ASP A 200 8.37 -28.18 64.00
CA ASP A 200 7.95 -28.40 62.60
C ASP A 200 6.59 -27.76 62.31
N LYS A 201 5.65 -27.83 63.25
CA LYS A 201 4.34 -27.19 63.10
C LYS A 201 4.45 -25.67 63.02
N GLU A 202 5.29 -25.06 63.85
CA GLU A 202 5.53 -23.61 63.83
C GLU A 202 6.20 -23.19 62.51
N PHE A 203 7.24 -23.93 62.08
CA PHE A 203 7.91 -23.70 60.80
C PHE A 203 6.95 -23.83 59.60
N LEU A 204 6.12 -24.88 59.55
CA LEU A 204 5.11 -25.04 58.50
C LEU A 204 4.04 -23.94 58.55
N SER A 205 3.65 -23.48 59.75
CA SER A 205 2.72 -22.36 59.89
C SER A 205 3.31 -21.06 59.35
N GLU A 206 4.58 -20.78 59.63
CA GLU A 206 5.28 -19.60 59.12
C GLU A 206 5.45 -19.70 57.60
N SER A 207 6.00 -20.82 57.10
CA SER A 207 6.20 -21.07 55.67
C SER A 207 4.89 -20.99 54.87
N THR A 208 3.78 -21.52 55.40
CA THR A 208 2.47 -21.39 54.74
C THR A 208 1.93 -19.96 54.78
N SER A 209 2.22 -19.18 55.81
CA SER A 209 1.86 -17.76 55.86
C SER A 209 2.67 -16.94 54.85
N GLU A 210 3.97 -17.18 54.74
CA GLU A 210 4.83 -16.54 53.75
C GLU A 210 4.39 -16.88 52.33
N ALA A 211 4.16 -18.17 52.05
CA ALA A 211 3.68 -18.63 50.75
C ALA A 211 2.35 -17.96 50.35
N LYS A 212 1.40 -17.82 51.29
CA LYS A 212 0.13 -17.10 51.05
C LYS A 212 0.37 -15.64 50.68
N THR A 213 1.20 -14.92 51.44
CA THR A 213 1.51 -13.51 51.12
C THR A 213 2.27 -13.36 49.80
N GLY A 214 3.13 -14.32 49.46
CA GLY A 214 3.84 -14.37 48.19
C GLY A 214 2.87 -14.58 47.01
N MET A 215 1.90 -15.47 47.16
CA MET A 215 0.84 -15.68 46.16
C MET A 215 -0.03 -14.44 45.98
N GLU A 216 -0.49 -13.81 47.06
CA GLU A 216 -1.29 -12.58 46.98
C GLU A 216 -0.56 -11.44 46.26
N LYS A 217 0.75 -11.28 46.51
CA LYS A 217 1.59 -10.31 45.79
C LYS A 217 1.74 -10.65 44.31
N ALA A 218 1.94 -11.93 43.98
CA ALA A 218 2.06 -12.39 42.61
C ALA A 218 0.74 -12.18 41.83
N GLU A 219 -0.40 -12.49 42.43
CA GLU A 219 -1.72 -12.25 41.85
C GLU A 219 -1.96 -10.76 41.60
N ALA A 220 -1.57 -9.88 42.53
CA ALA A 220 -1.67 -8.44 42.35
C ALA A 220 -0.82 -7.91 41.19
N GLU A 221 0.41 -8.40 41.02
CA GLU A 221 1.26 -8.02 39.87
C GLU A 221 0.73 -8.59 38.55
N VAL A 222 0.22 -9.82 38.53
CA VAL A 222 -0.42 -10.40 37.33
C VAL A 222 -1.62 -9.57 36.89
N GLU A 223 -2.48 -9.15 37.82
CA GLU A 223 -3.64 -8.31 37.52
C GLU A 223 -3.21 -6.92 37.02
N LYS A 224 -2.15 -6.34 37.58
CA LYS A 224 -1.58 -5.07 37.12
C LYS A 224 -1.00 -5.16 35.71
N GLU A 225 -0.28 -6.23 35.39
CA GLU A 225 0.21 -6.48 34.04
C GLU A 225 -0.92 -6.76 33.05
N ARG A 226 -1.99 -7.46 33.47
CA ARG A 226 -3.20 -7.64 32.65
C ARG A 226 -3.80 -6.30 32.25
N ARG A 227 -3.97 -5.37 33.20
CA ARG A 227 -4.48 -4.01 32.92
C ARG A 227 -3.58 -3.23 31.97
N ARG A 228 -2.26 -3.28 32.17
CA ARG A 228 -1.29 -2.65 31.25
C ARG A 228 -1.41 -3.21 29.83
N ARG A 229 -1.58 -4.51 29.68
CA ARG A 229 -1.81 -5.15 28.37
C ARG A 229 -3.11 -4.67 27.73
N GLU A 230 -4.20 -4.64 28.49
CA GLU A 230 -5.50 -4.15 27.99
C GLU A 230 -5.42 -2.67 27.54
N GLU A 231 -4.71 -1.82 28.28
CA GLU A 231 -4.46 -0.43 27.89
C GLU A 231 -3.65 -0.30 26.61
N VAL A 232 -2.58 -1.11 26.46
CA VAL A 232 -1.76 -1.13 25.25
C VAL A 232 -2.55 -1.66 24.06
N GLU A 233 -3.31 -2.75 24.23
CA GLU A 233 -4.19 -3.28 23.19
C GLU A 233 -5.22 -2.23 22.74
N ALA A 234 -5.85 -1.51 23.67
CA ALA A 234 -6.80 -0.45 23.34
C ALA A 234 -6.16 0.69 22.53
N LYS A 235 -4.90 1.07 22.85
CA LYS A 235 -4.14 2.06 22.07
C LYS A 235 -3.82 1.55 20.66
N LEU A 236 -3.30 0.33 20.56
CA LEU A 236 -2.96 -0.27 19.26
C LEU A 236 -4.18 -0.44 18.37
N ARG A 237 -5.35 -0.82 18.92
CA ARG A 237 -6.60 -0.89 18.15
C ARG A 237 -6.97 0.46 17.54
N LYS A 238 -6.88 1.55 18.31
CA LYS A 238 -7.14 2.91 17.82
C LYS A 238 -6.15 3.35 16.73
N GLU A 239 -4.87 3.02 16.89
CA GLU A 239 -3.85 3.30 15.88
C GLU A 239 -4.12 2.53 14.58
N VAL A 240 -4.46 1.25 14.68
CA VAL A 240 -4.83 0.43 13.52
C VAL A 240 -6.06 1.01 12.82
N GLU A 241 -7.12 1.38 13.56
CA GLU A 241 -8.31 2.02 12.99
C GLU A 241 -7.96 3.34 12.26
N SER A 242 -7.11 4.18 12.87
CA SER A 242 -6.66 5.43 12.25
C SER A 242 -5.83 5.19 11.00
N LEU A 243 -4.95 4.18 10.99
CA LEU A 243 -4.13 3.84 9.83
C LEU A 243 -4.97 3.24 8.71
N THR A 244 -5.97 2.41 9.04
CA THR A 244 -6.92 1.90 8.06
C THR A 244 -7.71 3.04 7.40
N ALA A 245 -8.19 4.01 8.18
CA ALA A 245 -8.88 5.18 7.63
C ALA A 245 -7.98 6.01 6.69
N ARG A 246 -6.71 6.24 7.07
CA ARG A 246 -5.73 6.94 6.22
C ARG A 246 -5.40 6.18 4.94
N LEU A 247 -5.31 4.85 5.02
CA LEU A 247 -5.07 4.01 3.85
C LEU A 247 -6.24 4.08 2.87
N ASP A 248 -7.47 4.07 3.36
CA ASP A 248 -8.66 4.20 2.51
C ASP A 248 -8.77 5.58 1.88
N GLU A 249 -8.37 6.64 2.59
CA GLU A 249 -8.28 7.99 2.02
C GLU A 249 -7.22 8.09 0.93
N ALA A 250 -6.01 7.60 1.19
CA ALA A 250 -4.93 7.59 0.19
C ALA A 250 -5.30 6.80 -1.07
N LYS A 251 -6.10 5.73 -0.94
CA LYS A 251 -6.64 5.01 -2.10
C LYS A 251 -7.63 5.86 -2.89
N ARG A 252 -8.52 6.60 -2.24
CA ARG A 252 -9.45 7.51 -2.92
C ARG A 252 -8.72 8.61 -3.66
N GLU A 253 -7.79 9.30 -2.98
CA GLU A 253 -6.94 10.33 -3.60
C GLU A 253 -6.17 9.77 -4.80
N GLY A 254 -5.62 8.56 -4.68
CA GLY A 254 -4.94 7.88 -5.77
C GLY A 254 -5.82 7.62 -7.00
N GLU A 255 -7.08 7.22 -6.80
CA GLU A 255 -8.04 7.04 -7.89
C GLU A 255 -8.49 8.39 -8.50
N GLU A 256 -8.67 9.43 -7.68
CA GLU A 256 -8.95 10.78 -8.17
C GLU A 256 -7.80 11.34 -9.02
N MET A 257 -6.54 11.16 -8.59
CA MET A 257 -5.38 11.58 -9.38
C MET A 257 -5.28 10.80 -10.70
N LYS A 258 -5.58 9.50 -10.71
CA LYS A 258 -5.65 8.71 -11.95
C LYS A 258 -6.72 9.24 -12.90
N ALA A 259 -7.89 9.61 -12.39
CA ALA A 259 -8.97 10.19 -13.19
C ALA A 259 -8.54 11.54 -13.79
N ARG A 260 -7.97 12.44 -12.99
CA ARG A 260 -7.43 13.73 -13.46
C ARG A 260 -6.34 13.56 -14.53
N LEU A 261 -5.46 12.58 -14.36
CA LEU A 261 -4.44 12.26 -15.37
C LEU A 261 -5.05 11.74 -16.67
N ALA A 262 -6.15 10.98 -16.61
CA ALA A 262 -6.85 10.52 -17.80
C ALA A 262 -7.52 11.68 -18.56
N GLU A 263 -8.09 12.63 -17.82
CA GLU A 263 -8.70 13.85 -18.37
C GLU A 263 -7.64 14.75 -19.03
N LEU A 264 -6.54 15.07 -18.34
CA LEU A 264 -5.43 15.84 -18.92
C LEU A 264 -4.83 15.19 -20.17
N LYS A 265 -4.76 13.85 -20.22
CA LYS A 265 -4.32 13.14 -21.43
C LYS A 265 -5.31 13.26 -22.58
N LYS A 266 -6.61 13.37 -22.30
CA LYS A 266 -7.64 13.60 -23.30
C LYS A 266 -7.55 15.03 -23.82
N ASP A 267 -7.43 16.00 -22.93
CA ASP A 267 -7.35 17.42 -23.27
C ASP A 267 -6.10 17.70 -24.10
N ARG A 268 -4.95 17.17 -23.69
CA ARG A 268 -3.72 17.24 -24.50
C ARG A 268 -3.90 16.64 -25.89
N LYS A 269 -4.65 15.54 -26.03
CA LYS A 269 -4.93 14.95 -27.35
C LYS A 269 -5.81 15.87 -28.19
N SER A 270 -6.88 16.45 -27.63
CA SER A 270 -7.70 17.41 -28.37
C SER A 270 -6.90 18.63 -28.77
N GLU A 271 -6.13 19.22 -27.86
CA GLU A 271 -5.26 20.37 -28.15
C GLU A 271 -4.24 20.05 -29.26
N THR A 272 -3.58 18.90 -29.21
CA THR A 272 -2.66 18.50 -30.28
C THR A 272 -3.38 18.34 -31.62
N SER A 273 -4.60 17.81 -31.63
CA SER A 273 -5.38 17.70 -32.86
C SER A 273 -5.81 19.07 -33.39
N GLU A 274 -6.23 19.99 -32.51
CA GLU A 274 -6.58 21.36 -32.87
C GLU A 274 -5.37 22.11 -33.44
N LEU A 275 -4.22 22.03 -32.79
CA LEU A 275 -2.96 22.61 -33.28
C LEU A 275 -2.54 22.05 -34.64
N THR A 276 -2.71 20.74 -34.88
CA THR A 276 -2.44 20.16 -36.21
C THR A 276 -3.40 20.70 -37.27
N THR A 277 -4.69 20.87 -36.96
CA THR A 277 -5.64 21.45 -37.91
C THR A 277 -5.36 22.93 -38.20
N ALA A 278 -4.95 23.70 -37.18
CA ALA A 278 -4.58 25.09 -37.33
C ALA A 278 -3.32 25.24 -38.20
N LEU A 279 -2.31 24.38 -37.99
CA LEU A 279 -1.12 24.27 -38.84
C LEU A 279 -1.47 24.02 -40.31
N ASP A 280 -2.28 23.00 -40.57
CA ASP A 280 -2.71 22.68 -41.94
C ASP A 280 -3.47 23.86 -42.59
N SER A 281 -4.27 24.59 -41.82
CA SER A 281 -4.99 25.77 -42.31
C SER A 281 -4.06 26.93 -42.65
N LEU A 282 -3.02 27.16 -41.84
CA LEU A 282 -2.00 28.18 -42.06
C LEU A 282 -1.17 27.86 -43.31
N ASP A 283 -0.77 26.60 -43.48
CA ASP A 283 -0.03 26.14 -44.66
C ASP A 283 -0.83 26.37 -45.96
N ARG A 284 -2.14 26.09 -45.95
CA ARG A 284 -3.03 26.38 -47.10
C ARG A 284 -3.09 27.88 -47.37
N ALA A 285 -3.29 28.70 -46.34
CA ALA A 285 -3.33 30.16 -46.49
C ALA A 285 -2.01 30.73 -47.04
N GLN A 286 -0.87 30.21 -46.58
CA GLN A 286 0.45 30.59 -47.10
C GLN A 286 0.62 30.19 -48.57
N GLN A 287 0.16 28.99 -48.97
CA GLN A 287 0.18 28.56 -50.37
C GLN A 287 -0.71 29.44 -51.25
N GLU A 288 -1.89 29.83 -50.78
CA GLU A 288 -2.77 30.78 -51.48
C GLU A 288 -2.11 32.15 -51.64
N CYS A 289 -1.44 32.67 -50.60
CA CYS A 289 -0.67 33.91 -50.69
C CYS A 289 0.44 33.80 -51.76
N ARG A 290 1.17 32.68 -51.83
CA ARG A 290 2.20 32.46 -52.86
C ARG A 290 1.60 32.48 -54.26
N ARG A 291 0.50 31.76 -54.49
CA ARG A 291 -0.21 31.76 -55.79
C ARG A 291 -0.67 33.16 -56.19
N MET A 292 -1.26 33.91 -55.26
CA MET A 292 -1.69 35.29 -55.51
C MET A 292 -0.53 36.21 -55.86
N ARG A 293 0.63 36.08 -55.20
CA ARG A 293 1.84 36.85 -55.56
C ARG A 293 2.32 36.53 -56.97
N GLU A 294 2.31 35.26 -57.36
CA GLU A 294 2.66 34.84 -58.72
C GLU A 294 1.68 35.37 -59.77
N GLU A 295 0.38 35.38 -59.46
CA GLU A 295 -0.65 35.94 -60.34
C GLU A 295 -0.50 37.45 -60.51
N VAL A 296 -0.27 38.18 -59.42
CA VAL A 296 0.01 39.63 -59.47
C VAL A 296 1.24 39.90 -60.34
N ALA A 297 2.34 39.16 -60.15
CA ALA A 297 3.55 39.32 -60.96
C ALA A 297 3.30 39.03 -62.46
N ARG A 298 2.45 38.04 -62.79
CA ARG A 298 2.04 37.77 -64.18
C ARG A 298 1.23 38.92 -64.76
N VAL A 299 0.23 39.43 -64.04
CA VAL A 299 -0.61 40.55 -64.49
C VAL A 299 0.23 41.81 -64.70
N GLU A 300 1.13 42.14 -63.79
CA GLU A 300 2.07 43.27 -63.93
C GLU A 300 2.93 43.15 -65.19
N SER A 301 3.44 41.95 -65.48
CA SER A 301 4.24 41.72 -66.69
C SER A 301 3.41 41.87 -67.97
N SER A 302 2.14 41.44 -67.93
CA SER A 302 1.19 41.57 -69.04
C SER A 302 0.82 43.03 -69.29
N GLU A 303 0.56 43.79 -68.23
CA GLU A 303 0.28 45.23 -68.29
C GLU A 303 1.45 45.97 -68.94
N LYS A 304 2.68 45.78 -68.44
CA LYS A 304 3.90 46.39 -69.02
C LYS A 304 4.04 46.07 -70.52
N GLY A 305 3.71 44.83 -70.91
CA GLY A 305 3.68 44.42 -72.31
C GLY A 305 2.61 45.13 -73.15
N MET A 306 1.41 45.33 -72.59
CA MET A 306 0.33 46.08 -73.24
C MET A 306 0.64 47.58 -73.32
N GLU A 307 1.19 48.18 -72.28
CA GLU A 307 1.63 49.59 -72.28
C GLU A 307 2.71 49.84 -73.33
N ALA A 308 3.67 48.93 -73.49
CA ALA A 308 4.69 49.03 -74.53
C ALA A 308 4.09 48.98 -75.94
N LYS A 309 3.12 48.10 -76.18
CA LYS A 309 2.37 48.03 -77.45
C LYS A 309 1.57 49.30 -77.70
N LEU A 310 0.91 49.84 -76.67
CA LEU A 310 0.16 51.08 -76.75
C LEU A 310 1.07 52.26 -77.13
N ARG A 311 2.21 52.42 -76.46
CA ARG A 311 3.22 53.45 -76.81
C ARG A 311 3.71 53.30 -78.26
N GLN A 312 3.97 52.07 -78.70
CA GLN A 312 4.40 51.82 -80.07
C GLN A 312 3.32 52.22 -81.09
N ALA A 313 2.04 51.94 -80.79
CA ALA A 313 0.92 52.34 -81.62
C ALA A 313 0.75 53.88 -81.65
N GLU A 314 0.85 54.54 -80.49
CA GLU A 314 0.82 56.00 -80.37
C GLU A 314 1.91 56.66 -81.21
N GLU A 315 3.15 56.15 -81.16
CA GLU A 315 4.25 56.65 -81.98
C GLU A 315 4.00 56.47 -83.49
N ARG A 316 3.45 55.33 -83.91
CA ARG A 316 3.11 55.08 -85.32
C ARG A 316 2.04 56.06 -85.81
N ILE A 317 1.00 56.31 -85.02
CA ILE A 317 -0.04 57.28 -85.34
C ILE A 317 0.54 58.70 -85.35
N ALA A 318 1.38 59.07 -84.39
CA ALA A 318 2.05 60.38 -84.38
C ALA A 318 2.97 60.58 -85.61
N LYS A 319 3.58 59.51 -86.13
CA LYS A 319 4.31 59.52 -87.41
C LYS A 319 3.35 59.66 -88.59
N MET A 320 2.27 58.88 -88.65
CA MET A 320 1.26 58.98 -89.72
C MET A 320 0.60 60.35 -89.77
N LYS A 321 0.23 60.94 -88.62
CA LYS A 321 -0.32 62.29 -88.51
C LYS A 321 0.64 63.36 -89.02
N ARG A 322 1.95 63.19 -88.86
CA ARG A 322 2.97 64.08 -89.46
C ARG A 322 3.07 63.94 -90.98
N VAL A 323 2.86 62.75 -91.52
CA VAL A 323 2.89 62.49 -92.97
C VAL A 323 1.59 62.96 -93.66
N LEU A 324 0.45 62.90 -92.97
CA LEU A 324 -0.87 63.32 -93.46
C LEU A 324 -1.11 64.85 -93.45
N VAL A 325 -0.10 65.68 -93.12
CA VAL A 325 -0.23 67.16 -93.15
C VAL A 325 -0.30 67.72 -94.58
N VAL A 326 -0.07 66.92 -95.63
CA VAL A 326 -0.28 67.37 -97.03
C VAL A 326 -0.79 66.22 -97.92
N CYS A 327 -2.11 66.01 -97.96
CA CYS A 327 -2.78 65.37 -99.10
C CYS A 327 -4.06 66.18 -99.43
N PRO A 328 -4.20 66.76 -100.64
CA PRO A 328 -5.38 67.54 -101.04
C PRO A 328 -6.65 66.68 -101.29
N ASP A 329 -6.52 65.35 -101.25
CA ASP A 329 -7.49 64.44 -101.88
C ASP A 329 -8.29 63.62 -100.85
N GLY A 330 -8.78 64.23 -99.77
CA GLY A 330 -9.97 63.79 -99.01
C GLY A 330 -10.07 62.35 -98.45
N SER A 331 -9.09 61.47 -98.57
CA SER A 331 -9.18 60.07 -98.08
C SER A 331 -8.67 59.95 -96.64
N SER A 332 -9.56 60.06 -95.65
CA SER A 332 -9.27 60.07 -94.20
C SER A 332 -9.44 58.71 -93.49
N VAL A 333 -9.69 57.62 -94.22
CA VAL A 333 -10.25 56.38 -93.66
C VAL A 333 -9.27 55.56 -92.78
N SER A 334 -7.95 55.79 -92.82
CA SER A 334 -6.99 54.97 -92.04
C SER A 334 -6.64 55.48 -90.64
N VAL A 335 -6.99 56.73 -90.29
CA VAL A 335 -6.67 57.31 -88.97
C VAL A 335 -7.77 57.01 -87.95
N GLU A 336 -9.04 57.03 -88.35
CA GLU A 336 -10.16 56.71 -87.46
C GLU A 336 -10.12 55.26 -86.97
N GLU A 337 -9.87 54.29 -87.85
CA GLU A 337 -9.71 52.88 -87.45
C GLU A 337 -8.53 52.69 -86.48
N ALA A 338 -7.43 53.41 -86.68
CA ALA A 338 -6.26 53.37 -85.79
C ALA A 338 -6.55 54.02 -84.42
N GLU A 339 -7.36 55.09 -84.39
CA GLU A 339 -7.82 55.73 -83.15
C GLU A 339 -8.83 54.86 -82.39
N GLU A 340 -9.65 54.08 -83.08
CA GLU A 340 -10.57 53.11 -82.48
C GLU A 340 -9.82 51.92 -81.87
N VAL A 341 -8.79 51.40 -82.55
CA VAL A 341 -7.88 50.39 -81.98
C VAL A 341 -7.13 50.91 -80.75
N MET A 342 -6.72 52.18 -80.73
CA MET A 342 -6.13 52.78 -79.52
C MET A 342 -7.14 52.90 -78.38
N ARG A 343 -8.38 53.30 -78.67
CA ARG A 343 -9.45 53.37 -77.66
C ARG A 343 -9.67 52.01 -77.01
N THR A 344 -9.80 50.95 -77.81
CA THR A 344 -9.98 49.58 -77.30
C THR A 344 -8.75 49.08 -76.53
N MET A 345 -7.52 49.34 -76.98
CA MET A 345 -6.30 49.02 -76.22
C MET A 345 -6.24 49.78 -74.89
N LYS A 346 -6.66 51.04 -74.86
CA LYS A 346 -6.68 51.86 -73.65
C LYS A 346 -7.71 51.34 -72.64
N GLU A 347 -8.90 50.98 -73.09
CA GLU A 347 -9.91 50.31 -72.26
C GLU A 347 -9.42 48.95 -71.73
N GLN A 348 -8.65 48.19 -72.51
CA GLN A 348 -8.01 46.94 -72.06
C GLN A 348 -6.93 47.20 -71.00
N VAL A 349 -6.10 48.23 -71.15
CA VAL A 349 -5.11 48.62 -70.11
C VAL A 349 -5.83 49.07 -68.84
N ASP A 350 -6.87 49.89 -68.94
CA ASP A 350 -7.62 50.39 -67.78
C ASP A 350 -8.38 49.26 -67.06
N SER A 351 -8.93 48.28 -67.78
CA SER A 351 -9.53 47.08 -67.18
C SER A 351 -8.49 46.16 -66.53
N SER A 352 -7.31 46.00 -67.13
CA SER A 352 -6.19 45.27 -66.53
C SER A 352 -5.73 45.90 -65.21
N ARG A 353 -5.64 47.24 -65.16
CA ARG A 353 -5.32 48.01 -63.93
C ARG A 353 -6.35 47.80 -62.82
N LYS A 354 -7.64 47.75 -63.17
CA LYS A 354 -8.71 47.45 -62.20
C LYS A 354 -8.53 46.06 -61.59
N VAL A 355 -8.30 45.04 -62.43
CA VAL A 355 -8.05 43.66 -61.96
C VAL A 355 -6.80 43.60 -61.07
N GLN A 356 -5.73 44.30 -61.44
CA GLN A 356 -4.52 44.38 -60.62
C GLN A 356 -4.80 44.99 -59.25
N HIS A 357 -5.51 46.13 -59.18
CA HIS A 357 -5.87 46.73 -57.89
C HIS A 357 -6.76 45.82 -57.03
N GLU A 358 -7.69 45.07 -57.63
CA GLU A 358 -8.49 44.07 -56.90
C GLU A 358 -7.64 42.92 -56.35
N LEU A 359 -6.67 42.42 -57.13
CA LEU A 359 -5.75 41.37 -56.69
C LEU A 359 -4.81 41.88 -55.58
N GLU A 360 -4.26 43.09 -55.71
CA GLU A 360 -3.44 43.74 -54.68
C GLU A 360 -4.22 43.97 -53.37
N ALA A 361 -5.50 44.34 -53.46
CA ALA A 361 -6.36 44.49 -52.30
C ALA A 361 -6.60 43.15 -51.59
N LYS A 362 -6.87 42.07 -52.35
CA LYS A 362 -6.99 40.71 -51.81
C LYS A 362 -5.69 40.22 -51.19
N LEU A 363 -4.55 40.50 -51.82
CA LEU A 363 -3.22 40.17 -51.29
C LEU A 363 -2.98 40.84 -49.93
N LYS A 364 -3.22 42.15 -49.83
CA LYS A 364 -3.06 42.90 -48.57
C LYS A 364 -3.96 42.36 -47.46
N LEU A 365 -5.19 41.94 -47.80
CA LEU A 365 -6.09 41.32 -46.83
C LEU A 365 -5.55 39.99 -46.32
N LEU A 366 -5.06 39.13 -47.22
CA LEU A 366 -4.47 37.84 -46.86
C LEU A 366 -3.19 38.00 -46.03
N GLU A 367 -2.30 38.92 -46.40
CA GLU A 367 -1.08 39.21 -45.65
C GLU A 367 -1.38 39.68 -44.23
N ARG A 368 -2.43 40.50 -44.04
CA ARG A 368 -2.90 40.88 -42.70
C ARG A 368 -3.43 39.69 -41.92
N ARG A 369 -4.16 38.77 -42.55
CA ARG A 369 -4.67 37.55 -41.90
C ARG A 369 -3.54 36.60 -41.50
N VAL A 370 -2.54 36.42 -42.36
CA VAL A 370 -1.35 35.61 -42.03
C VAL A 370 -0.58 36.25 -40.89
N LYS A 371 -0.34 37.56 -40.93
CA LYS A 371 0.35 38.28 -39.86
C LYS A 371 -0.38 38.19 -38.52
N ALA A 372 -1.72 38.35 -38.54
CA ALA A 372 -2.53 38.18 -37.33
C ALA A 372 -2.43 36.75 -36.77
N ALA A 373 -2.47 35.73 -37.64
CA ALA A 373 -2.32 34.34 -37.23
C ALA A 373 -0.90 34.02 -36.69
N GLU A 374 0.14 34.69 -37.20
CA GLU A 374 1.52 34.57 -36.68
C GLU A 374 1.69 35.27 -35.33
N GLU A 375 1.07 36.44 -35.13
CA GLU A 375 1.09 37.17 -33.86
C GLU A 375 0.32 36.43 -32.76
N GLU A 376 -0.84 35.83 -33.06
CA GLU A 376 -1.57 34.96 -32.13
C GLU A 376 -0.70 33.76 -31.70
N ARG A 377 0.10 33.21 -32.63
CA ARG A 377 1.02 32.10 -32.34
C ARG A 377 2.23 32.48 -31.49
N GLY A 378 2.71 33.71 -31.63
CA GLY A 378 3.87 34.22 -30.91
C GLY A 378 3.56 34.70 -29.49
N GLY A 379 2.28 34.93 -29.15
CA GLY A 379 1.86 35.38 -27.82
C GLY A 379 1.58 34.26 -26.80
N GLU A 380 1.46 33.01 -27.25
CA GLU A 380 1.16 31.85 -26.39
C GLU A 380 2.38 30.98 -26.02
N MET A 381 3.55 31.24 -26.61
CA MET A 381 4.85 30.67 -26.20
C MET A 381 5.57 31.59 -25.21
#